data_AF-A0A256GT94-F1
#
_entry.id   AF-A0A256GT94-F1
#
_cell.length_a   1.000
_cell.length_b   1.000
_cell.length_c   1.000
_cell.angle_alpha   90.00
_cell.angle_beta   90.00
_cell.angle_gamma   90.00
#
_symmetry.space_group_name_H-M   'P 1'
#
loop_
_entity.id
_entity.type
_entity.pdbx_description
1 polymer ?
#
loop_
_entity_poly.entity_id
_entity_poly.type
_entity_poly.pdbx_seq_one_letter_code
_entity_poly.pdbx_strand_id
1 'polypeptide(L)' 'MHDAHLAFRDWASRYDDPEFTGRNFTQHQKWLSKQSAPVLRLDGEHDSELLADQVARQLDLARYPTGG' A
#
# COMPACT_ATOMS: atom_id res chain seq x y z
N MET A 1 -23.99 -5.25 15.85
CA MET A 1 -22.80 -4.37 15.91
C MET A 1 -21.57 -5.10 16.50
N HIS A 2 -21.71 -5.89 17.57
CA HIS A 2 -20.58 -6.64 18.18
C HIS A 2 -19.99 -7.74 17.27
N ASP A 3 -20.83 -8.62 16.72
CA ASP A 3 -20.37 -9.78 15.92
C ASP A 3 -19.66 -9.37 14.62
N ALA A 4 -20.13 -8.29 13.98
CA ALA A 4 -19.48 -7.75 12.79
C ALA A 4 -18.08 -7.17 13.08
N HIS A 5 -17.88 -6.57 14.26
CA HIS A 5 -16.56 -6.10 14.69
C HIS A 5 -15.60 -7.25 14.97
N LEU A 6 -16.07 -8.33 15.60
CA LEU A 6 -15.26 -9.53 15.84
C LEU A 6 -14.88 -10.23 14.54
N ALA A 7 -15.86 -10.42 13.64
CA ALA A 7 -15.61 -11.00 12.32
C ALA A 7 -14.63 -10.15 11.49
N PHE A 8 -14.73 -8.82 11.55
CA PHE A 8 -13.79 -7.93 10.89
C PHE A 8 -12.39 -8.03 11.50
N ARG A 9 -12.26 -8.05 12.83
CA ARG A 9 -10.97 -8.19 13.50
C ARG A 9 -10.29 -9.53 13.17
N ASP A 10 -11.04 -10.62 13.19
CA ASP A 10 -10.54 -11.96 12.88
C ASP A 10 -10.17 -12.11 11.39
N TRP A 11 -10.86 -11.37 10.51
CA TRP A 11 -10.47 -11.24 9.11
C TRP A 11 -9.19 -10.40 8.95
N ALA A 12 -9.11 -9.24 9.63
CA ALA A 12 -7.99 -8.32 9.56
C ALA A 12 -6.69 -8.90 10.15
N SER A 13 -6.78 -9.73 11.19
CA SER A 13 -5.61 -10.38 11.81
C SER A 13 -4.92 -11.37 10.89
N ARG A 14 -5.60 -11.85 9.84
CA ARG A 14 -5.06 -12.77 8.83
C ARG A 14 -4.55 -12.04 7.59
N TYR A 15 -4.55 -10.71 7.58
CA TYR A 15 -4.15 -9.94 6.40
C TYR A 15 -2.70 -10.19 5.97
N ASP A 16 -1.81 -10.47 6.93
CA ASP A 16 -0.41 -10.77 6.66
C ASP A 16 -0.14 -12.26 6.40
N ASP A 17 -1.13 -13.13 6.61
CA ASP A 17 -1.04 -14.57 6.36
C ASP A 17 -0.99 -14.86 4.84
N PRO A 18 0.12 -15.42 4.32
CA PRO A 18 0.25 -15.71 2.90
C PRO A 18 -0.73 -16.78 2.38
N GLU A 19 -1.19 -17.70 3.24
CA GLU A 19 -2.11 -18.79 2.90
C GLU A 19 -3.58 -18.36 2.94
N PHE A 20 -3.86 -17.15 3.42
CA PHE A 20 -5.21 -16.61 3.45
C PHE A 20 -5.76 -16.39 2.03
N THR A 21 -6.90 -17.01 1.73
CA THR A 21 -7.55 -16.98 0.41
C THR A 21 -8.27 -15.67 0.10
N GLY A 22 -8.34 -14.74 1.07
CA GLY A 22 -8.85 -13.39 0.90
C GLY A 22 -7.80 -12.38 0.43
N ARG A 23 -8.00 -11.10 0.77
CA ARG A 23 -6.97 -10.06 0.58
C ARG A 23 -5.84 -10.33 1.55
N ASN A 24 -4.63 -10.56 1.04
CA ASN A 24 -3.43 -10.64 1.87
C ASN A 24 -2.28 -9.78 1.31
N PHE A 25 -1.41 -9.31 2.19
CA PHE A 25 -0.31 -8.40 1.85
C PHE A 25 0.63 -9.00 0.79
N THR A 26 0.95 -10.30 0.93
CA THR A 26 1.87 -11.00 0.04
C THR A 26 1.37 -11.04 -1.42
N GLN A 27 0.08 -11.31 -1.62
CA GLN A 27 -0.54 -11.31 -2.95
C GLN A 27 -0.54 -9.91 -3.57
N HIS A 28 -0.81 -8.87 -2.79
CA HIS A 28 -0.73 -7.49 -3.26
C HIS A 28 0.69 -7.13 -3.70
N GLN A 29 1.70 -7.51 -2.93
CA GLN A 29 3.10 -7.27 -3.26
C GLN A 29 3.53 -8.00 -4.54
N LYS A 30 3.08 -9.25 -4.74
CA LYS A 30 3.30 -10.03 -5.98
C LYS A 30 2.61 -9.41 -7.20
N TRP A 31 1.48 -8.74 -7.02
CA TRP A 31 0.81 -8.01 -8.09
C TRP A 31 1.51 -6.68 -8.39
N LEU A 32 1.91 -5.93 -7.36
CA LEU A 32 2.66 -4.67 -7.49
C LEU A 32 3.98 -4.87 -8.24
N SER A 33 4.70 -5.97 -8.00
CA SER A 33 5.96 -6.27 -8.69
C SER A 33 5.82 -6.51 -10.19
N LYS A 34 4.58 -6.68 -10.70
CA LYS A 34 4.29 -6.87 -12.13
C LYS A 34 3.90 -5.58 -12.84
N GLN A 35 3.78 -4.46 -12.13
CA GLN A 35 3.42 -3.19 -12.74
C GLN A 35 4.63 -2.58 -13.43
N SER A 36 4.41 -2.01 -14.62
CA SER A 36 5.44 -1.26 -15.37
C SER A 36 5.60 0.17 -14.88
N ALA A 37 4.58 0.72 -14.22
CA ALA A 37 4.63 2.04 -13.62
C ALA A 37 5.51 2.05 -12.36
N PRO A 38 6.21 3.16 -12.06
CA PRO A 38 6.92 3.33 -10.80
C PRO A 38 5.97 3.16 -9.61
N VAL A 39 6.41 2.38 -8.61
CA VAL A 39 5.65 2.14 -7.37
C VAL A 39 6.30 2.93 -6.24
N LEU A 40 5.59 3.92 -5.71
CA LEU A 40 5.95 4.61 -4.47
C LEU A 40 5.40 3.84 -3.26
N ARG A 41 6.26 3.54 -2.29
CA ARG A 41 5.88 2.95 -1.00
C ARG A 41 5.78 4.05 0.05
N LEU A 42 4.62 4.14 0.70
CA LEU A 42 4.37 5.04 1.82
C LEU A 42 4.19 4.19 3.08
N ASP A 43 4.83 4.61 4.16
CA ASP A 43 4.72 3.97 5.45
C ASP A 43 3.85 4.84 6.36
N GLY A 44 2.67 4.32 6.70
CA GLY A 44 1.64 5.01 7.47
C GLY A 44 1.99 5.27 8.93
N GLU A 45 3.14 4.78 9.41
CA GLU A 45 3.68 5.18 10.72
C GLU A 45 4.23 6.61 10.72
N HIS A 46 4.51 7.18 9.54
CA HIS A 46 4.97 8.56 9.41
C HIS A 46 3.82 9.58 9.38
N ASP A 47 4.19 10.84 9.66
CA ASP A 47 3.27 11.97 9.59
C ASP A 47 2.65 12.16 8.20
N SER A 48 1.36 12.50 8.17
CA SER A 48 0.61 12.64 6.92
C SER A 48 1.10 13.77 6.01
N GLU A 49 1.60 14.87 6.55
CA GLU A 49 2.16 15.98 5.76
C GLU A 49 3.44 15.52 5.07
N LEU A 50 4.30 14.80 5.79
CA LEU A 50 5.50 14.20 5.22
C LEU A 50 5.19 13.22 4.08
N LEU A 51 4.17 12.37 4.26
CA LEU A 51 3.74 11.44 3.23
C LEU A 51 3.13 12.16 2.00
N ALA A 52 2.37 13.23 2.21
CA ALA A 52 1.81 14.04 1.13
C ALA A 52 2.92 14.71 0.31
N ASP A 53 3.94 15.26 0.96
CA ASP A 53 5.11 15.86 0.30
C ASP A 53 5.89 14.85 -0.53
N GLN A 54 6.02 13.61 -0.05
CA GLN A 54 6.64 12.53 -0.81
C GLN A 54 5.86 12.22 -2.10
N VAL A 55 4.52 12.19 -2.04
CA VAL A 55 3.68 11.97 -3.22
C VAL A 55 3.83 13.13 -4.21
N ALA A 56 3.72 14.38 -3.74
CA ALA A 56 3.85 15.57 -4.60
C ALA A 56 5.18 15.57 -5.37
N ARG A 57 6.29 15.30 -4.67
CA ARG A 57 7.62 15.22 -5.28
C ARG A 57 7.73 14.11 -6.33
N GLN A 58 7.14 12.95 -6.09
CA GLN A 58 7.18 11.84 -7.04
C GLN A 58 6.35 12.13 -8.29
N LEU A 59 5.21 12.80 -8.15
CA LEU A 59 4.41 13.26 -9.29
C LEU A 59 5.15 14.31 -10.11
N ASP A 60 5.87 15.22 -9.48
CA ASP A 60 6.70 16.21 -10.16
C ASP A 60 7.84 15.55 -10.96
N LEU A 61 8.52 14.56 -10.36
CA LEU A 61 9.56 13.77 -11.05
C LEU A 61 9.01 12.98 -12.24
N ALA A 62 7.81 12.41 -12.10
CA ALA A 62 7.15 11.70 -13.19
C ALA A 62 6.71 12.64 -14.32
N ARG A 63 6.37 13.89 -14.00
CA ARG A 63 5.97 14.92 -14.96
C ARG A 63 7.17 15.56 -15.67
N TYR A 64 8.29 15.71 -14.96
CA TYR A 64 9.52 16.30 -15.45
C TYR A 64 10.72 15.39 -15.13
N PRO A 65 10.89 14.29 -15.89
CA PRO A 65 12.07 13.45 -15.73
C PRO A 65 13.30 14.32 -16.02
N THR A 66 14.17 14.47 -15.02
CA THR A 66 15.39 15.28 -15.16
C THR A 66 16.37 14.56 -16.10
N GLY A 67 16.28 14.89 -17.40
CA GLY A 67 17.32 14.68 -18.41
C GLY A 67 16.97 13.73 -19.57
N GLY A 68 17.13 14.25 -20.80
CA GLY A 68 17.61 13.52 -21.99
C GLY A 68 16.58 13.01 -22.98
#